data_AF-A0A176FVE6-F1
#
_entry.id   AF-A0A176FVE6-F1
#
_cell.length_a   1.000
_cell.length_b   1.000
_cell.length_c   1.000
_cell.angle_alpha   90.00
_cell.angle_beta   90.00
_cell.angle_gamma   90.00
#
_symmetry.space_group_name_H-M   'P 1'
#
loop_
_entity.id
_entity.type
_entity.pdbx_description
1 polymer ?
#
loop_
_entity_poly.entity_id
_entity_poly.type
_entity_poly.pdbx_seq_one_letter_code
_entity_poly.pdbx_strand_id
1 'polypeptide(L)'
;MIGFKEIRWHNDTALFPVMLNFLRCFFPNPRILFNVRDHDAVCRSGWWKHMNPQDVRRTLSEAEALYTAYATRHPDVCLTLRYEHYVTGPEAWRPLFSFLETPYDPDLVQAVLDRKLTHLHNV
;
A
#
# COMPACT_ATOMS: atom_id res chain seq x y z
N MET A 1 15.37 8.19 -5.89
CA MET A 1 14.40 7.07 -5.82
C MET A 1 13.34 7.31 -6.88
N ILE A 2 12.97 6.28 -7.64
CA ILE A 2 11.83 6.33 -8.57
C ILE A 2 10.82 5.28 -8.13
N GLY A 3 9.53 5.57 -8.30
CA GLY A 3 8.47 4.68 -7.86
C GLY A 3 7.13 5.10 -8.43
N PHE A 4 6.17 4.20 -8.33
CA PHE A 4 4.79 4.42 -8.75
C PHE A 4 3.85 3.67 -7.82
N LYS A 5 2.56 4.03 -7.91
CA LYS A 5 1.48 3.35 -7.21
C LYS A 5 0.65 2.59 -8.25
N GLU A 6 0.38 1.33 -7.96
CA GLU A 6 -0.57 0.51 -8.72
C GLU A 6 -1.59 -0.08 -7.74
N ILE A 7 -2.86 -0.15 -8.18
CA ILE A 7 -3.99 -0.57 -7.34
C ILE A 7 -4.87 -1.62 -8.01
N ARG A 8 -4.52 -2.13 -9.19
CA ARG A 8 -5.38 -3.00 -10.00
C ARG A 8 -4.82 -4.39 -10.24
N TRP A 9 -3.54 -4.64 -9.96
CA TRP A 9 -2.93 -5.95 -10.25
C TRP A 9 -3.54 -7.12 -9.47
N HIS A 10 -4.20 -6.87 -8.33
CA HIS A 10 -4.91 -7.91 -7.60
C HIS A 10 -6.16 -8.44 -8.34
N ASN A 11 -6.65 -7.72 -9.37
CA ASN A 11 -7.81 -8.15 -10.17
C ASN A 11 -7.51 -9.40 -11.00
N ASP A 12 -6.24 -9.70 -11.24
CA ASP A 12 -5.79 -10.92 -11.90
C ASP A 12 -4.80 -11.64 -10.98
N THR A 13 -5.32 -12.64 -10.26
CA THR A 13 -4.56 -13.36 -9.23
C THR A 13 -3.38 -14.15 -9.80
N ALA A 14 -3.48 -14.60 -11.07
CA ALA A 14 -2.42 -15.32 -11.75
C ALA A 14 -1.32 -14.38 -12.23
N LEU A 15 -1.70 -13.20 -12.72
CA LEU A 15 -0.77 -12.18 -13.21
C LEU A 15 -0.08 -11.42 -12.07
N PHE A 16 -0.73 -11.27 -10.92
CA PHE A 16 -0.19 -10.53 -9.77
C PHE A 16 1.27 -10.87 -9.41
N PRO A 17 1.63 -12.13 -9.09
CA PRO A 17 3.02 -12.46 -8.75
C PRO A 17 3.96 -12.33 -9.95
N VAL A 18 3.47 -12.55 -11.18
CA VAL A 18 4.25 -12.41 -12.41
C VAL A 18 4.69 -10.96 -12.60
N MET A 19 3.79 -9.99 -12.41
CA MET A 19 4.11 -8.57 -12.54
C MET A 19 5.12 -8.11 -11.49
N LEU A 20 4.96 -8.53 -10.23
CA LEU A 20 5.91 -8.16 -9.18
C LEU A 20 7.29 -8.77 -9.40
N ASN A 21 7.36 -10.02 -9.87
CA ASN A 21 8.63 -10.65 -10.23
C ASN A 21 9.27 -9.98 -11.45
N PHE A 22 8.47 -9.62 -12.45
CA PHE A 22 8.94 -8.87 -13.60
C PHE A 22 9.60 -7.56 -13.17
N LEU A 23 8.96 -6.74 -12.31
CA LEU A 23 9.58 -5.51 -11.80
C LEU A 23 10.93 -5.79 -11.12
N ARG A 24 11.03 -6.84 -10.30
CA ARG A 24 12.27 -7.19 -9.60
C ARG A 24 13.44 -7.52 -10.54
N CYS A 25 13.17 -7.88 -11.80
CA CYS A 25 14.22 -8.10 -12.79
C CYS A 25 14.83 -6.80 -13.33
N PHE A 26 14.13 -5.67 -13.25
CA PHE A 26 14.56 -4.40 -13.87
C PHE A 26 14.90 -3.30 -12.88
N PHE A 27 14.41 -3.38 -11.64
CA PHE A 27 14.78 -2.45 -10.59
C PHE A 27 15.97 -3.03 -9.79
N PRO A 28 17.12 -2.35 -9.71
CA PRO A 28 18.33 -2.89 -9.09
C PRO A 28 18.18 -3.14 -7.58
N ASN A 29 17.33 -2.37 -6.89
CA ASN A 29 16.98 -2.55 -5.48
C ASN A 29 15.46 -2.41 -5.31
N PRO A 30 14.67 -3.42 -5.70
CA PRO A 30 13.23 -3.32 -5.65
C PRO A 30 12.77 -3.27 -4.19
N ARG A 31 11.85 -2.34 -3.90
CA ARG A 31 11.17 -2.22 -2.62
C ARG A 31 9.68 -2.19 -2.92
N ILE A 32 8.96 -3.21 -2.45
CA ILE A 32 7.54 -3.40 -2.69
C ILE A 32 6.80 -3.08 -1.39
N LEU A 33 5.87 -2.14 -1.49
CA LEU A 33 5.11 -1.63 -0.36
C LEU A 33 3.65 -2.01 -0.51
N PHE A 34 3.15 -2.86 0.38
CA PHE A 34 1.74 -3.17 0.47
C PHE A 34 1.09 -2.24 1.47
N ASN A 35 0.18 -1.39 1.00
CA ASN A 35 -0.61 -0.53 1.88
C ASN A 35 -1.97 -1.16 2.12
N VAL A 36 -2.26 -1.50 3.37
CA VAL A 36 -3.52 -2.14 3.80
C VAL A 36 -4.28 -1.23 4.75
N ARG A 37 -5.60 -1.37 4.76
CA ARG A 37 -6.52 -0.58 5.58
C ARG A 37 -7.69 -1.45 5.98
N ASP A 38 -8.29 -1.15 7.14
CA ASP A 38 -9.53 -1.77 7.58
C ASP A 38 -10.59 -1.80 6.46
N HIS A 39 -11.11 -2.99 6.16
CA HIS A 39 -12.01 -3.18 5.01
C HIS A 39 -13.32 -2.42 5.18
N ASP A 40 -13.84 -2.35 6.41
CA ASP A 40 -15.07 -1.62 6.69
C ASP A 40 -14.86 -0.11 6.47
N ALA A 41 -13.72 0.43 6.88
CA ALA A 41 -13.34 1.81 6.60
C ALA A 41 -13.16 2.07 5.09
N VAL A 42 -12.54 1.13 4.35
CA VAL A 42 -12.39 1.25 2.89
C VAL A 42 -13.76 1.27 2.19
N CYS A 43 -14.67 0.36 2.56
CA CYS A 43 -16.02 0.28 2.01
C CYS A 43 -16.82 1.59 2.14
N ARG A 44 -16.50 2.44 3.13
CA ARG A 44 -17.16 3.74 3.36
C ARG A 44 -16.43 4.93 2.73
N SER A 45 -15.39 4.69 1.93
CA SER A 45 -14.46 5.74 1.47
C SER A 45 -14.26 5.77 -0.05
N GLY A 46 -13.87 6.92 -0.59
CA GLY A 46 -13.54 7.07 -2.00
C GLY A 46 -14.68 6.64 -2.93
N TRP A 47 -14.35 5.96 -4.03
CA TRP A 47 -15.35 5.40 -4.95
C TRP A 47 -16.03 4.14 -4.41
N TRP A 48 -15.41 3.44 -3.45
CA TRP A 48 -15.92 2.20 -2.88
C TRP A 48 -17.25 2.38 -2.15
N LYS A 49 -17.52 3.58 -1.61
CA LYS A 49 -18.79 3.94 -0.95
C LYS A 49 -20.02 3.81 -1.86
N HIS A 50 -19.82 3.77 -3.19
CA HIS A 50 -20.88 3.63 -4.19
C HIS A 50 -21.03 2.21 -4.74
N MET A 51 -20.22 1.26 -4.27
CA MET A 51 -20.23 -0.13 -4.72
C MET A 51 -20.94 -1.04 -3.69
N ASN A 52 -21.29 -2.26 -4.09
CA ASN A 52 -21.85 -3.25 -3.16
C ASN A 52 -20.80 -3.61 -2.08
N PRO A 53 -21.04 -3.33 -0.79
CA PRO A 53 -20.04 -3.56 0.26
C PRO A 53 -19.59 -5.01 0.40
N GLN A 54 -20.41 -5.99 0.01
CA GLN A 54 -20.02 -7.41 0.05
C GLN A 54 -18.97 -7.72 -1.02
N ASP A 55 -19.16 -7.20 -2.24
CA ASP A 55 -18.18 -7.34 -3.32
C ASP A 55 -16.88 -6.61 -3.03
N VAL A 56 -16.96 -5.42 -2.43
CA VAL A 56 -15.77 -4.67 -2.00
C VAL A 56 -15.00 -5.47 -0.97
N ARG A 57 -15.64 -5.96 0.10
CA ARG A 57 -14.95 -6.76 1.13
C ARG A 57 -14.30 -8.01 0.55
N ARG A 58 -15.00 -8.73 -0.32
CA ARG A 58 -14.45 -9.91 -1.00
C ARG A 58 -13.19 -9.56 -1.79
N THR A 59 -13.26 -8.51 -2.61
CA THR A 59 -12.12 -8.02 -3.40
C THR A 59 -10.94 -7.64 -2.51
N LEU A 60 -11.18 -6.90 -1.43
CA LEU A 60 -10.13 -6.49 -0.50
C LEU A 60 -9.49 -7.68 0.23
N SER A 61 -10.29 -8.66 0.66
CA SER A 61 -9.81 -9.89 1.30
C SER A 61 -8.97 -10.75 0.34
N GLU A 62 -9.39 -10.89 -0.91
CA GLU A 62 -8.62 -11.58 -1.94
C GLU A 62 -7.28 -10.86 -2.21
N ALA A 63 -7.30 -9.53 -2.30
CA ALA A 63 -6.08 -8.73 -2.48
C ALA A 63 -5.12 -8.85 -1.28
N GLU A 64 -5.61 -8.72 -0.04
CA GLU A 64 -4.76 -8.84 1.16
C GLU A 64 -4.15 -10.24 1.30
N ALA A 65 -4.89 -11.29 0.89
CA ALA A 65 -4.35 -12.65 0.83
C ALA A 65 -3.18 -12.77 -0.17
N LEU A 66 -3.29 -12.16 -1.37
CA LEU A 66 -2.21 -12.11 -2.34
C LEU A 66 -1.00 -11.35 -1.81
N TYR A 67 -1.21 -10.19 -1.19
CA TYR A 67 -0.15 -9.34 -0.64
C TYR A 67 0.61 -10.08 0.45
N THR A 68 -0.13 -10.71 1.38
CA THR A 68 0.42 -11.51 2.47
C THR A 68 1.23 -12.67 1.92
N ALA A 69 0.65 -13.44 0.98
CA ALA A 69 1.30 -14.59 0.37
C ALA A 69 2.59 -14.23 -0.38
N TYR A 70 2.64 -13.06 -1.02
CA TYR A 70 3.83 -12.57 -1.71
C TYR A 70 4.88 -12.04 -0.73
N ALA A 71 4.47 -11.24 0.25
CA ALA A 71 5.37 -10.69 1.27
C ALA A 71 6.04 -11.79 2.11
N THR A 72 5.31 -12.84 2.48
CA THR A 72 5.87 -14.00 3.20
C THR A 72 6.94 -14.73 2.39
N ARG A 73 6.82 -14.77 1.06
CA ARG A 73 7.82 -15.41 0.18
C ARG A 73 9.02 -14.53 -0.12
N HIS A 74 8.89 -13.22 0.05
CA HIS A 74 9.88 -12.20 -0.32
C HIS A 74 10.06 -11.14 0.78
N PRO A 75 10.41 -11.54 2.02
CA PRO A 75 10.44 -10.64 3.17
C PRO A 75 11.56 -9.59 3.09
N ASP A 76 12.58 -9.82 2.26
CA ASP A 76 13.72 -8.94 2.01
C ASP A 76 13.36 -7.72 1.14
N VAL A 77 12.34 -7.85 0.29
CA VAL A 77 11.92 -6.80 -0.65
C VAL A 77 10.50 -6.31 -0.42
N CYS A 78 9.80 -6.79 0.60
CA CYS A 78 8.43 -6.42 0.89
C CYS A 78 8.28 -5.77 2.28
N LEU A 79 7.47 -4.71 2.35
CA LEU A 79 7.01 -4.11 3.60
C LEU A 79 5.49 -3.90 3.52
N THR A 80 4.77 -4.34 4.54
CA THR A 80 3.34 -4.04 4.68
C THR A 80 3.15 -2.88 5.65
N LEU A 81 2.49 -1.82 5.18
CA LEU A 81 2.11 -0.66 5.96
C LEU A 81 0.60 -0.70 6.21
N ARG A 82 0.21 -0.52 7.47
CA ARG A 82 -1.19 -0.44 7.89
C ARG A 82 -1.60 1.01 8.07
N TYR A 83 -2.63 1.45 7.35
CA TYR A 83 -3.17 2.80 7.39
C TYR A 83 -3.42 3.29 8.82
N GLU A 84 -4.10 2.47 9.62
CA GLU A 84 -4.48 2.81 11.00
C GLU A 84 -3.25 3.12 11.88
N HIS A 85 -2.09 2.56 11.54
CA HIS A 85 -0.86 2.78 12.28
C HIS A 85 -0.12 4.03 11.77
N TYR A 86 0.16 4.12 10.47
CA TYR A 86 1.03 5.19 9.96
C TYR A 86 0.41 6.59 10.01
N VAL A 87 -0.92 6.68 10.17
CA VAL A 87 -1.61 7.97 10.33
C VAL A 87 -1.55 8.53 11.76
N THR A 88 -1.01 7.77 12.72
CA THR A 88 -0.92 8.20 14.12
C THR A 88 0.14 9.28 14.36
N GLY A 89 1.11 9.43 13.45
CA GLY A 89 2.11 10.48 13.49
C GLY A 89 3.43 10.08 12.82
N PRO A 90 4.44 10.97 12.84
CA PRO A 90 5.70 10.78 12.13
C PRO A 90 6.44 9.49 12.51
N GLU A 91 6.42 9.14 13.80
CA GLU A 91 7.16 7.99 14.33
C GLU A 91 6.73 6.65 13.70
N ALA A 92 5.46 6.53 13.31
CA ALA A 92 4.93 5.33 12.68
C ALA A 92 5.51 5.09 11.26
N TRP A 93 6.22 6.07 10.69
CA TRP A 93 6.91 5.95 9.41
C TRP A 93 8.37 5.48 9.53
N ARG A 94 8.96 5.43 10.72
CA ARG A 94 10.34 4.92 10.90
C ARG A 94 10.62 3.57 10.22
N PRO A 95 9.72 2.57 10.26
CA PRO A 95 9.96 1.30 9.58
C PRO A 95 10.14 1.47 8.07
N LEU A 96 9.44 2.42 7.44
CA LEU A 96 9.60 2.71 6.01
C LEU A 96 11.00 3.23 5.70
N PHE A 97 11.48 4.20 6.47
CA PHE A 97 12.81 4.77 6.28
C PHE A 97 13.91 3.73 6.49
N SER A 98 13.77 2.89 7.52
CA SER A 98 14.67 1.75 7.74
C SER A 98 14.65 0.76 6.57
N PHE A 99 13.48 0.45 6.03
CA PHE A 99 13.31 -0.48 4.91
C PHE A 99 13.87 0.07 3.59
N LEU A 100 13.77 1.39 3.38
CA LEU A 100 14.31 2.09 2.23
C LEU A 100 15.80 2.43 2.39
N GLU A 101 16.39 2.16 3.56
CA GLU A 101 17.78 2.52 3.90
C GLU A 101 18.05 4.03 3.76
N THR A 102 17.07 4.86 4.13
CA THR A 102 17.18 6.32 4.10
C THR A 102 17.12 6.92 5.50
N PRO A 103 17.80 8.07 5.75
CA PRO A 103 17.71 8.75 7.04
C PRO A 103 16.26 9.15 7.37
N TYR A 104 15.80 8.81 8.58
CA TYR A 104 14.48 9.22 9.06
C TYR A 104 14.43 10.72 9.32
N ASP A 105 13.43 11.38 8.74
CA ASP A 105 13.18 12.82 8.87
C ASP A 105 11.75 13.02 9.40
N PRO A 106 11.56 13.25 10.71
CA PRO A 106 10.23 13.42 11.30
C PRO A 106 9.52 14.69 10.81
N ASP A 107 10.26 15.75 10.50
CA ASP A 107 9.69 17.02 10.05
C ASP A 107 9.15 16.91 8.63
N LEU A 108 9.88 16.23 7.74
CA LEU A 108 9.41 15.89 6.40
C LEU A 108 8.13 15.04 6.47
N VAL A 109 8.12 14.02 7.33
CA VAL A 109 6.94 13.15 7.47
C VAL A 109 5.74 13.94 7.99
N GLN A 110 5.93 14.77 9.01
CA GLN A 110 4.87 15.63 9.55
C GLN A 110 4.30 16.55 8.46
N ALA A 111 5.18 17.21 7.70
CA ALA A 111 4.76 18.09 6.60
C ALA A 111 3.95 17.35 5.52
N VAL A 112 4.27 16.08 5.23
CA VAL A 112 3.49 15.24 4.31
C VAL A 112 2.14 14.86 4.91
N LEU A 113 2.10 14.46 6.20
CA LEU A 113 0.85 14.09 6.88
C LEU A 113 -0.13 15.26 7.02
N ASP A 114 0.37 16.47 7.21
CA ASP A 114 -0.44 17.69 7.30
C ASP A 114 -1.05 18.08 5.96
N ARG A 115 -0.45 17.65 4.85
CA ARG A 115 -0.94 17.93 3.51
C ARG A 115 -2.03 16.94 3.10
N LYS A 116 -3.29 17.30 3.37
CA LYS A 116 -4.45 16.55 2.87
C LYS A 116 -4.59 16.68 1.35
N LEU A 117 -4.73 15.53 0.67
CA LEU A 117 -5.12 15.49 -0.74
C LEU A 117 -6.60 15.91 -0.86
N THR A 118 -6.89 16.91 -1.69
CA THR A 118 -8.24 17.46 -1.87
C THR A 118 -8.99 16.86 -3.06
N HIS A 119 -8.39 15.94 -3.80
CA HIS A 119 -9.00 15.33 -4.97
C HIS A 119 -9.93 14.16 -4.57
N LEU A 120 -11.13 14.12 -5.17
CA LEU A 120 -12.31 13.25 -4.89
C LEU A 120 -13.46 13.88 -4.06
N HIS A 121 -13.43 15.17 -3.72
CA HIS A 121 -14.59 15.84 -3.10
C HIS A 121 -15.77 16.09 -4.06
N ASN A 122 -15.59 15.86 -5.38
CA ASN A 122 -16.58 16.17 -6.42
C ASN A 122 -17.00 14.94 -7.23
N VAL A 123 -17.33 13.82 -6.58
CA VAL A 123 -18.11 12.73 -7.19
C VAL A 123 -19.22 12.30 -6.24
#